data_AF-A0A7Y6ZPF8-F1
#
_entry.id   AF-A0A7Y6ZPF8-F1
#
_cell.length_a   1.000
_cell.length_b   1.000
_cell.length_c   1.000
_cell.angle_alpha   90.00
_cell.angle_beta   90.00
_cell.angle_gamma   90.00
#
_symmetry.space_group_name_H-M   'P 1'
#
loop_
_entity.id
_entity.type
_entity.pdbx_description
1 polymer ?
#
loop_
_entity_poly.entity_id
_entity_poly.type
_entity_poly.pdbx_seq_one_letter_code
_entity_poly.pdbx_strand_id
1 'polypeptide(L)'
;MKHLKTFLYLCLIGFFIWSCSSVPKKTNTTKEEPVVIANDSLEYEIIIIDVGFTAFLNSEAKPKTYLSESYLKNKNQRYVTEWNARVRNPQRYNPNIYENIIDYNPNLNYGLDVNYKLYWYFKFAEKKYRMRLE
;
A
#
# COMPACT_ATOMS: atom_id res chain seq x y z
N MET A 1 -2.42 2.41 56.83
CA MET A 1 -2.29 3.41 55.74
C MET A 1 -1.27 3.04 54.66
N LYS A 2 -0.14 2.38 54.95
CA LYS A 2 0.87 2.02 53.93
C LYS A 2 0.33 1.03 52.88
N HIS A 3 -0.34 -0.03 53.32
CA HIS A 3 -0.95 -1.04 52.42
C HIS A 3 -2.08 -0.49 51.53
N LEU A 4 -2.84 0.49 52.01
CA LEU A 4 -3.89 1.15 51.22
C LEU A 4 -3.30 1.98 50.07
N LYS A 5 -2.16 2.65 50.31
CA LYS A 5 -1.42 3.36 49.26
C LYS A 5 -0.82 2.39 48.25
N THR A 6 -0.25 1.27 48.70
CA THR A 6 0.28 0.22 47.81
C THR A 6 -0.81 -0.39 46.94
N PHE A 7 -1.99 -0.65 47.49
CA PHE A 7 -3.14 -1.14 46.73
C PHE A 7 -3.63 -0.13 45.69
N LEU A 8 -3.69 1.15 46.06
CA LEU A 8 -4.05 2.24 45.13
C LEU A 8 -3.07 2.33 43.95
N TYR A 9 -1.76 2.21 44.20
CA TYR A 9 -0.74 2.19 43.14
C TYR A 9 -0.89 0.98 42.21
N LEU A 10 -1.23 -0.19 42.73
CA LEU A 10 -1.47 -1.40 41.93
C LEU A 10 -2.71 -1.27 41.02
N CYS A 11 -3.80 -0.71 41.53
CA CYS A 11 -5.00 -0.44 40.72
C CYS A 11 -4.73 0.58 39.60
N LEU A 12 -3.91 1.60 39.87
CA LEU A 12 -3.59 2.65 38.91
C LEU A 12 -2.73 2.13 37.75
N ILE A 13 -1.81 1.19 38.03
CA ILE A 13 -1.02 0.49 37.01
C ILE A 13 -1.90 -0.47 36.19
N GLY A 14 -2.84 -1.18 36.85
CA GLY A 14 -3.78 -2.09 36.17
C GLY A 14 -4.68 -1.41 35.14
N PHE A 15 -5.07 -0.15 35.38
CA PHE A 15 -5.90 0.62 34.43
C PHE A 15 -5.19 0.93 33.11
N PHE A 16 -3.87 1.12 33.11
CA PHE A 16 -3.11 1.38 31.88
C PHE A 16 -3.05 0.17 30.94
N ILE A 17 -3.22 -1.04 31.47
CA ILE A 17 -3.15 -2.28 30.68
C ILE A 17 -4.46 -2.58 29.95
N TRP A 18 -5.57 -1.94 30.35
CA TRP A 18 -6.91 -2.26 29.83
C TRP A 18 -7.37 -1.38 28.64
N SER A 19 -6.61 -0.35 28.26
CA SER A 19 -7.03 0.60 27.21
C SER A 19 -6.72 0.15 25.76
N CYS A 20 -6.37 -1.12 25.52
CA CYS A 20 -6.21 -1.62 24.14
C CYS A 20 -7.56 -2.07 23.56
N SER A 21 -8.35 -1.13 23.05
CA SER A 21 -9.55 -1.44 22.25
C SER A 21 -9.16 -1.57 20.78
N SER A 22 -9.47 -2.71 20.16
CA SER A 22 -9.34 -2.90 18.71
C SER A 22 -10.56 -2.29 17.99
N VAL A 23 -10.31 -1.45 17.00
CA VAL A 23 -11.39 -0.87 16.17
C VAL A 23 -12.00 -1.97 15.30
N PRO A 24 -13.32 -2.21 15.34
CA PRO A 24 -13.96 -3.21 14.49
C PRO A 24 -13.88 -2.79 13.02
N LYS A 25 -13.34 -3.67 12.18
CA LYS A 25 -13.23 -3.45 10.72
C LYS A 25 -14.61 -3.59 10.09
N LYS A 26 -15.28 -2.47 9.78
CA LYS A 26 -16.51 -2.48 8.96
C LYS A 26 -16.15 -2.94 7.54
N THR A 27 -16.50 -4.16 7.19
CA THR A 27 -16.50 -4.63 5.80
C THR A 27 -17.76 -4.11 5.13
N ASN A 28 -17.71 -2.87 4.63
CA ASN A 28 -18.74 -2.42 3.69
C ASN A 28 -18.50 -3.19 2.38
N THR A 29 -19.47 -3.99 1.97
CA THR A 29 -19.53 -4.73 0.70
C THR A 29 -19.83 -3.81 -0.49
N THR A 30 -19.44 -2.54 -0.41
CA THR A 30 -19.49 -1.63 -1.55
C THR A 30 -18.37 -2.02 -2.51
N LYS A 31 -18.71 -2.31 -3.77
CA LYS A 31 -17.71 -2.55 -4.82
C LYS A 31 -16.81 -1.32 -4.92
N GLU A 32 -15.52 -1.51 -4.72
CA GLU A 32 -14.54 -0.43 -4.85
C GLU A 32 -14.38 -0.06 -6.32
N GLU A 33 -14.47 1.24 -6.62
CA GLU A 33 -14.21 1.75 -7.97
C GLU A 33 -12.72 1.62 -8.29
N PRO A 34 -12.35 1.22 -9.52
CA PRO A 34 -10.96 1.17 -9.93
C PRO A 34 -10.29 2.54 -9.75
N VAL A 35 -9.07 2.54 -9.19
CA VAL A 35 -8.27 3.75 -9.13
C VAL A 35 -7.65 3.95 -10.50
N VAL A 36 -8.22 4.89 -11.26
CA VAL A 36 -7.67 5.34 -12.54
C VAL A 36 -6.52 6.31 -12.28
N ILE A 37 -5.43 6.06 -12.98
CA ILE A 37 -4.22 6.85 -12.93
C ILE A 37 -3.93 7.29 -14.36
N ALA A 38 -4.43 8.46 -14.71
CA ALA A 38 -4.14 9.11 -15.99
C ALA A 38 -3.37 10.40 -15.73
N ASN A 39 -2.54 10.78 -16.70
CA ASN A 39 -1.98 12.11 -16.79
C ASN A 39 -2.64 12.77 -18.01
N ASP A 40 -3.29 13.92 -17.81
CA ASP A 40 -4.08 14.60 -18.84
C ASP A 40 -3.28 14.99 -20.09
N SER A 41 -1.94 14.96 -20.03
CA SER A 41 -1.03 15.26 -21.14
C SER A 41 -0.40 14.01 -21.79
N LEU A 42 -0.69 12.80 -21.31
CA LEU A 42 -0.01 11.58 -21.76
C LEU A 42 -1.01 10.49 -22.14
N GLU A 43 -0.64 9.71 -23.15
CA GLU A 43 -1.44 8.58 -23.68
C GLU A 43 -1.46 7.34 -22.77
N TYR A 44 -0.97 7.45 -21.53
CA TYR A 44 -0.74 6.30 -20.65
C TYR A 44 -1.66 6.34 -19.43
N GLU A 45 -2.45 5.28 -19.29
CA GLU A 45 -3.38 5.05 -18.19
C GLU A 45 -2.97 3.79 -17.42
N ILE A 46 -2.89 3.86 -16.10
CA ILE A 46 -2.78 2.69 -15.23
C ILE A 46 -4.08 2.56 -14.46
N ILE A 47 -4.80 1.47 -14.66
CA ILE A 47 -6.03 1.15 -13.95
C ILE A 47 -5.71 0.11 -12.88
N ILE A 48 -5.95 0.47 -11.62
CA ILE A 48 -5.76 -0.45 -10.49
C ILE A 48 -7.14 -0.90 -9.99
N ILE A 49 -7.44 -2.19 -10.15
CA ILE A 49 -8.75 -2.81 -9.82
C ILE A 49 -8.69 -3.58 -8.49
N ASP A 50 -7.55 -3.49 -7.81
CA ASP A 50 -7.24 -4.30 -6.63
C ASP A 50 -8.00 -3.81 -5.38
N VAL A 51 -9.00 -4.57 -4.94
CA VAL A 51 -9.81 -4.22 -3.76
C VAL A 51 -8.92 -4.07 -2.53
N GLY A 52 -9.10 -2.96 -1.83
CA GLY A 52 -8.37 -2.50 -0.67
C GLY A 52 -7.35 -1.39 -0.97
N PHE A 53 -7.04 -1.13 -2.25
CA PHE A 53 -5.99 -0.19 -2.61
C PHE A 53 -6.34 1.26 -2.26
N THR A 54 -7.57 1.71 -2.52
CA THR A 54 -8.04 3.06 -2.17
C THR A 54 -7.97 3.29 -0.67
N ALA A 55 -8.44 2.30 0.12
CA ALA A 55 -8.36 2.37 1.56
C ALA A 55 -6.91 2.43 2.06
N PHE A 56 -6.03 1.63 1.48
CA PHE A 56 -4.60 1.64 1.79
C PHE A 56 -3.94 2.98 1.44
N LEU A 57 -4.26 3.54 0.28
CA LEU A 57 -3.74 4.85 -0.14
C LEU A 57 -4.16 5.95 0.86
N ASN A 58 -5.40 5.91 1.34
CA ASN A 58 -5.93 6.91 2.27
C ASN A 58 -5.45 6.73 3.72
N SER A 59 -5.02 5.53 4.11
CA SER A 59 -4.70 5.21 5.52
C SER A 59 -3.21 4.98 5.79
N GLU A 60 -2.46 4.47 4.82
CA GLU A 60 -1.07 4.06 5.01
C GLU A 60 -0.08 4.86 4.15
N ALA A 61 -0.51 5.31 2.97
CA ALA A 61 0.38 6.06 2.09
C ALA A 61 0.75 7.41 2.70
N LYS A 62 2.06 7.72 2.64
CA LYS A 62 2.58 9.01 3.09
C LYS A 62 2.13 10.13 2.13
N PRO A 63 1.96 11.38 2.59
CA PRO A 63 1.60 12.49 1.72
C PRO A 63 2.53 12.60 0.50
N LYS A 64 2.02 13.07 -0.64
CA LYS A 64 2.80 13.16 -1.90
C LYS A 64 4.09 13.96 -1.77
N THR A 65 4.12 14.95 -0.88
CA THR A 65 5.31 15.77 -0.59
C THR A 65 6.44 15.01 0.12
N TYR A 66 6.17 13.80 0.63
CA TYR A 66 7.15 13.02 1.39
C TYR A 66 8.20 12.34 0.50
N LEU A 67 7.86 11.98 -0.74
CA LEU A 67 8.75 11.28 -1.66
C LEU A 67 9.05 12.15 -2.88
N SER A 68 10.31 12.22 -3.29
CA SER A 68 10.69 12.91 -4.52
C SER A 68 10.30 12.10 -5.76
N GLU A 69 10.02 12.79 -6.86
CA GLU A 69 9.70 12.14 -8.13
C GLU A 69 10.83 11.21 -8.60
N SER A 70 12.08 11.66 -8.50
CA SER A 70 13.25 10.83 -8.83
C SER A 70 13.32 9.55 -7.99
N TYR A 71 13.03 9.63 -6.70
CA TYR A 71 12.97 8.45 -5.85
C TYR A 71 11.88 7.47 -6.32
N LEU A 72 10.67 7.98 -6.59
CA LEU A 72 9.55 7.17 -7.05
C LEU A 72 9.87 6.50 -8.39
N LYS A 73 10.41 7.24 -9.36
CA LYS A 73 10.78 6.71 -10.67
C LYS A 73 11.80 5.56 -10.55
N ASN A 74 12.84 5.76 -9.74
CA ASN A 74 13.87 4.76 -9.51
C ASN A 74 13.32 3.48 -8.85
N LYS A 75 12.40 3.62 -7.89
CA LYS A 75 11.75 2.48 -7.22
C LYS A 75 10.79 1.76 -8.17
N ASN A 76 9.95 2.51 -8.89
CA ASN A 76 8.98 1.96 -9.83
C ASN A 76 9.66 1.15 -10.92
N GLN A 77 10.79 1.61 -11.47
CA GLN A 77 11.54 0.83 -12.45
C GLN A 77 11.91 -0.57 -11.94
N ARG A 78 12.39 -0.66 -10.70
CA ARG A 78 12.78 -1.94 -10.09
C ARG A 78 11.57 -2.82 -9.78
N TYR A 79 10.54 -2.23 -9.17
CA TYR A 79 9.30 -2.96 -8.88
C TYR A 79 8.61 -3.48 -10.12
N VAL A 80 8.52 -2.68 -11.20
CA VAL A 80 7.95 -3.12 -12.47
C VAL A 80 8.76 -4.26 -13.07
N THR A 81 10.09 -4.17 -13.03
CA THR A 81 10.96 -5.24 -13.55
C THR A 81 10.66 -6.57 -12.85
N GLU A 82 10.63 -6.56 -11.52
CA GLU A 82 10.33 -7.74 -10.71
C GLU A 82 8.90 -8.25 -10.91
N TRP A 83 7.92 -7.35 -10.92
CA TRP A 83 6.52 -7.68 -11.19
C TRP A 83 6.37 -8.40 -12.53
N ASN A 84 6.91 -7.80 -13.60
CA ASN A 84 6.83 -8.34 -14.94
C ASN A 84 7.59 -9.67 -15.08
N ALA A 85 8.69 -9.85 -14.35
CA ALA A 85 9.38 -11.13 -14.30
C ALA A 85 8.51 -12.25 -13.68
N ARG A 86 7.69 -11.91 -12.68
CA ARG A 86 6.77 -12.85 -12.03
C ARG A 86 5.54 -13.16 -12.89
N VAL A 87 4.96 -12.14 -13.54
CA VAL A 87 3.87 -12.31 -14.52
C VAL A 87 4.27 -13.32 -15.62
N ARG A 88 5.51 -13.24 -16.12
CA ARG A 88 6.02 -14.16 -17.15
C ARG A 88 6.35 -15.57 -16.67
N ASN A 89 6.28 -15.85 -15.37
CA ASN A 89 6.59 -17.16 -14.81
C ASN A 89 5.40 -17.71 -13.97
N PRO A 90 4.27 -18.02 -14.62
CA PRO A 90 3.06 -18.49 -13.93
C PRO A 90 3.20 -19.89 -13.31
N GLN A 91 4.23 -20.65 -13.71
CA GLN A 91 4.54 -21.94 -13.09
C GLN A 91 5.12 -21.79 -11.68
N ARG A 92 5.79 -20.66 -11.41
CA ARG A 92 6.38 -20.35 -10.10
C ARG A 92 5.52 -19.37 -9.28
N TYR A 93 4.82 -18.45 -9.93
CA TYR A 93 4.08 -17.38 -9.26
C TYR A 93 2.58 -17.47 -9.56
N ASN A 94 1.76 -17.13 -8.55
CA ASN A 94 0.31 -17.23 -8.67
C ASN A 94 -0.25 -16.22 -9.69
N PRO A 95 -0.85 -16.67 -10.81
CA PRO A 95 -1.37 -15.77 -11.84
C PRO A 95 -2.54 -14.91 -11.36
N ASN A 96 -3.23 -15.29 -10.28
CA ASN A 96 -4.29 -14.49 -9.67
C ASN A 96 -3.75 -13.29 -8.85
N ILE A 97 -2.43 -13.19 -8.69
CA ILE A 97 -1.75 -12.05 -8.04
C ILE A 97 -1.06 -11.21 -9.12
N TYR A 98 -0.41 -11.86 -10.08
CA TYR A 98 0.38 -11.23 -11.14
C TYR A 98 -0.35 -11.35 -12.47
N GLU A 99 -1.33 -10.47 -12.68
CA GLU A 99 -2.22 -10.54 -13.85
C GLU A 99 -1.59 -9.93 -15.10
N ASN A 100 -1.22 -8.64 -15.03
CA ASN A 100 -0.83 -7.85 -16.20
C ASN A 100 0.63 -7.43 -16.16
N ILE A 101 1.24 -7.41 -17.36
CA ILE A 101 2.55 -6.76 -17.58
C ILE A 101 2.33 -5.25 -17.53
N ILE A 102 3.21 -4.56 -16.82
CA ILE A 102 3.22 -3.10 -16.72
C ILE A 102 4.27 -2.57 -17.70
N ASP A 103 3.84 -1.89 -18.75
CA ASP A 103 4.74 -1.22 -19.70
C ASP A 103 5.18 0.14 -19.16
N TYR A 104 6.21 0.14 -18.31
CA TYR A 104 6.75 1.34 -17.70
C TYR A 104 8.10 1.71 -18.32
N ASN A 105 8.12 2.78 -19.10
CA ASN A 105 9.33 3.39 -19.64
C ASN A 105 9.89 4.48 -18.71
N PRO A 106 11.09 4.30 -18.10
CA PRO A 106 11.67 5.25 -17.13
C PRO A 106 12.07 6.60 -17.75
N ASN A 107 12.22 6.67 -19.08
CA ASN A 107 12.58 7.89 -19.80
C ASN A 107 11.37 8.81 -20.02
N LEU A 108 10.15 8.30 -19.90
CA LEU A 108 8.95 9.11 -19.99
C LEU A 108 8.68 9.84 -18.67
N ASN A 109 8.01 10.99 -18.79
CA ASN A 109 7.57 11.77 -17.64
C ASN A 109 6.09 11.54 -17.40
N TYR A 110 5.74 10.51 -16.63
CA TYR A 110 4.35 10.24 -16.22
C TYR A 110 3.79 11.27 -15.23
N GLY A 111 4.63 12.13 -14.66
CA GLY A 111 4.28 13.04 -13.58
C GLY A 111 4.23 12.37 -12.21
N LEU A 112 4.15 13.21 -11.19
CA LEU A 112 4.24 12.79 -9.79
C LEU A 112 3.08 11.88 -9.36
N ASP A 113 1.85 12.15 -9.80
CA ASP A 113 0.68 11.39 -9.37
C ASP A 113 0.75 9.92 -9.80
N VAL A 114 1.11 9.69 -11.06
CA VAL A 114 1.26 8.35 -11.63
C VAL A 114 2.34 7.58 -10.89
N ASN A 115 3.52 8.18 -10.77
CA ASN A 115 4.65 7.55 -10.10
C ASN A 115 4.35 7.26 -8.62
N TYR A 116 3.65 8.16 -7.94
CA TYR A 116 3.27 8.01 -6.54
C TYR A 116 2.29 6.85 -6.35
N LYS A 117 1.20 6.81 -7.13
CA LYS A 117 0.18 5.75 -6.99
C LYS A 117 0.74 4.38 -7.38
N LEU A 118 1.54 4.29 -8.44
CA LEU A 118 2.21 3.05 -8.84
C LEU A 118 3.16 2.52 -7.75
N TYR A 119 3.94 3.41 -7.13
CA TYR A 119 4.82 3.04 -6.01
C TYR A 119 4.01 2.45 -4.84
N TRP A 120 2.94 3.15 -4.42
CA TRP A 120 2.13 2.70 -3.29
C TRP A 120 1.32 1.45 -3.61
N TYR A 121 1.00 1.21 -4.88
CA TYR A 121 0.41 -0.06 -5.31
C TYR A 121 1.35 -1.23 -5.04
N PHE A 122 2.64 -1.12 -5.35
CA PHE A 122 3.59 -2.18 -5.02
C PHE A 122 3.71 -2.41 -3.51
N LYS A 123 3.74 -1.34 -2.70
CA LYS A 123 3.73 -1.47 -1.23
C LYS A 123 2.44 -2.13 -0.71
N PHE A 124 1.31 -1.80 -1.30
CA PHE A 124 0.03 -2.44 -1.02
C PHE A 124 0.07 -3.93 -1.35
N ALA A 125 0.56 -4.29 -2.54
CA ALA A 125 0.64 -5.67 -3.00
C ALA A 125 1.57 -6.50 -2.10
N GLU A 126 2.72 -5.97 -1.71
CA GLU A 126 3.63 -6.60 -0.75
C GLU A 126 2.92 -6.91 0.58
N LYS A 127 2.15 -5.96 1.10
CA LYS A 127 1.40 -6.13 2.35
C LYS A 127 0.22 -7.10 2.21
N LYS A 128 -0.61 -6.93 1.17
CA LYS A 128 -1.82 -7.73 0.91
C LYS A 128 -1.48 -9.20 0.70
N TYR A 129 -0.47 -9.46 -0.12
CA TYR A 129 -0.07 -10.81 -0.52
C TYR A 129 1.09 -11.38 0.31
N ARG A 130 1.56 -10.65 1.32
CA ARG A 130 2.70 -11.05 2.19
C ARG A 130 3.92 -11.46 1.37
N MET A 131 4.23 -10.68 0.35
CA MET A 131 5.33 -10.93 -0.57
C MET A 131 6.34 -9.78 -0.51
N ARG A 132 7.55 -10.05 -0.99
CA ARG A 132 8.59 -9.03 -1.19
C ARG A 132 8.84 -8.89 -2.68
N LEU A 133 8.75 -7.67 -3.21
CA LEU A 133 9.14 -7.34 -4.58
C LEU A 133 10.56 -6.77 -4.62
N GLU A 134 10.95 -6.00 -3.59
CA GLU A 134 12.32 -5.49 -3.40
C GLU A 134 12.75 -5.61 -1.94
#